data_AF-A0A258RJX5-F1
#
_entry.id   AF-A0A258RJX5-F1
#
_cell.length_a   1.000
_cell.length_b   1.000
_cell.length_c   1.000
_cell.angle_alpha   90.00
_cell.angle_beta   90.00
_cell.angle_gamma   90.00
#
_symmetry.space_group_name_H-M   'P 1'
#
loop_
_entity.id
_entity.type
_entity.pdbx_description
1 polymer ?
#
loop_
_entity_poly.entity_id
_entity_poly.type
_entity_poly.pdbx_seq_one_letter_code
_entity_poly.pdbx_strand_id
1 'polypeptide(L)'
;MSESTNKYRDLTQSVSAGLSSLRMSTPEVMKSFNDLGKSATASGVLDAKTKELIALALSVAARCDPCIGFHTKALVKLGVDLP
;
A
#
# COMPACT_ATOMS: atom_id res chain seq x y z
N MET A 1 21.23 -0.64 -20.88
CA MET A 1 20.27 0.00 -21.82
C MET A 1 19.10 0.50 -20.99
N SER A 2 18.94 1.83 -20.93
CA SER A 2 17.80 2.62 -20.45
C SER A 2 17.01 2.09 -19.23
N GLU A 3 17.41 2.53 -18.04
CA GLU A 3 16.63 2.37 -16.81
C GLU A 3 15.54 3.45 -16.73
N SER A 4 14.33 3.00 -16.35
CA SER A 4 13.23 3.77 -15.73
C SER A 4 12.30 4.60 -16.62
N THR A 5 11.00 4.30 -16.50
CA THR A 5 10.05 5.42 -16.31
C THR A 5 9.04 5.20 -15.19
N ASN A 6 8.84 4.01 -14.59
CA ASN A 6 7.85 3.91 -13.49
C ASN A 6 7.98 2.67 -12.55
N LYS A 7 9.18 2.37 -12.04
CA LYS A 7 9.51 1.17 -11.24
C LYS A 7 8.47 0.82 -10.16
N TYR A 8 8.02 1.78 -9.34
CA TYR A 8 7.00 1.53 -8.30
C TYR A 8 5.58 1.38 -8.83
N ARG A 9 5.22 2.08 -9.91
CA ARG A 9 3.88 1.95 -10.51
C ARG A 9 3.72 0.56 -11.13
N ASP A 10 4.75 0.07 -11.81
CA ASP A 10 4.73 -1.23 -12.45
C ASP A 10 4.69 -2.35 -11.39
N LEU A 11 5.47 -2.22 -10.31
CA LEU A 11 5.42 -3.14 -9.15
C LEU A 11 4.03 -3.19 -8.51
N THR A 12 3.44 -2.03 -8.19
CA THR A 12 2.11 -1.99 -7.55
C THR A 12 1.01 -2.54 -8.46
N GLN A 13 1.09 -2.31 -9.78
CA GLN A 13 0.16 -2.90 -10.75
C GLN A 13 0.30 -4.42 -10.84
N SER A 14 1.53 -4.93 -10.93
CA SER A 14 1.81 -6.38 -10.95
C SER A 14 1.28 -7.08 -9.70
N VAL A 15 1.55 -6.53 -8.50
CA VAL A 15 1.02 -7.08 -7.24
C VAL A 15 -0.51 -7.00 -7.19
N SER A 16 -1.11 -5.89 -7.67
CA SER A 16 -2.57 -5.75 -7.71
C SER A 16 -3.22 -6.82 -8.61
N ALA A 17 -2.60 -7.13 -9.75
CA ALA A 17 -3.06 -8.20 -10.64
C ALA A 17 -2.98 -9.57 -9.96
N GLY A 18 -1.88 -9.88 -9.27
CA GLY A 18 -1.73 -11.12 -8.49
C GLY A 18 -2.78 -11.24 -7.38
N LEU A 19 -3.04 -10.15 -6.65
CA LEU A 19 -4.09 -10.10 -5.62
C LEU A 19 -5.50 -10.28 -6.20
N SER A 20 -5.73 -9.97 -7.49
CA SER A 20 -7.02 -10.22 -8.14
C SER A 20 -7.32 -11.72 -8.21
N SER A 21 -6.33 -12.52 -8.60
CA SER A 21 -6.44 -13.99 -8.63
C SER A 21 -6.76 -14.55 -7.24
N LEU A 22 -6.06 -14.06 -6.21
CA LEU A 22 -6.31 -14.44 -4.80
C LEU A 22 -7.72 -14.07 -4.33
N ARG A 23 -8.26 -12.92 -4.75
CA ARG A 23 -9.64 -12.52 -4.43
C ARG A 23 -10.67 -13.48 -5.04
N MET A 24 -10.37 -14.07 -6.19
CA MET A 24 -11.27 -15.04 -6.83
C MET A 24 -11.14 -16.44 -6.21
N SER A 25 -9.93 -16.87 -5.86
CA SER A 25 -9.69 -18.21 -5.30
C SER A 25 -9.99 -18.32 -3.80
N THR A 26 -9.84 -17.22 -3.05
CA THR A 26 -9.99 -17.18 -1.58
C THR A 26 -10.76 -15.94 -1.11
N PRO A 27 -12.02 -15.77 -1.53
CA PRO A 27 -12.76 -14.51 -1.36
C PRO A 27 -12.96 -14.11 0.10
N GLU A 28 -13.27 -15.05 0.99
CA GLU A 28 -13.51 -14.76 2.41
C GLU A 28 -12.23 -14.29 3.12
N VAL A 29 -11.10 -14.97 2.86
CA VAL A 29 -9.79 -14.59 3.42
C VAL A 29 -9.40 -13.19 2.96
N MET A 30 -9.53 -12.92 1.65
CA MET A 30 -9.20 -11.62 1.09
C MET A 30 -10.13 -10.51 1.59
N LYS A 31 -11.41 -10.81 1.83
CA LYS A 31 -12.35 -9.86 2.45
C LYS A 31 -11.89 -9.51 3.86
N SER A 32 -11.62 -10.51 4.70
CA SER A 32 -11.18 -10.31 6.08
C SER A 32 -9.85 -9.55 6.17
N PHE A 33 -8.89 -9.87 5.31
CA PHE A 33 -7.62 -9.14 5.23
C PHE A 33 -7.82 -7.66 4.84
N ASN A 34 -8.70 -7.38 3.87
CA ASN A 34 -9.00 -6.03 3.45
C ASN A 34 -9.76 -5.23 4.54
N ASP A 35 -10.69 -5.87 5.24
CA ASP A 35 -11.43 -5.25 6.34
C ASP A 35 -10.49 -4.93 7.52
N LEU A 36 -9.54 -5.82 7.83
CA LEU A 36 -8.46 -5.55 8.79
C LEU A 36 -7.64 -4.33 8.36
N GLY A 37 -7.16 -4.30 7.11
CA GLY A 37 -6.38 -3.19 6.57
C GLY A 37 -7.11 -1.85 6.68
N LYS A 38 -8.40 -1.82 6.28
CA LYS A 38 -9.25 -0.62 6.41
C LYS A 38 -9.42 -0.16 7.85
N SER A 39 -9.66 -1.09 8.78
CA SER A 39 -9.83 -0.74 10.19
C SER A 39 -8.52 -0.23 10.81
N ALA A 40 -7.39 -0.85 10.46
CA ALA A 40 -6.08 -0.45 10.93
C ALA A 40 -5.71 0.98 10.50
N THR A 41 -6.01 1.37 9.25
CA THR A 41 -5.67 2.68 8.69
C THR A 41 -6.73 3.76 8.86
N ALA A 42 -7.94 3.42 9.33
CA ALA A 42 -8.99 4.40 9.62
C ALA A 42 -8.56 5.41 10.71
N SER A 43 -8.98 6.66 10.58
CA SER A 43 -8.71 7.70 11.58
C SER A 43 -9.31 7.34 12.95
N GLY A 44 -8.60 7.70 14.01
CA GLY A 44 -9.01 7.56 15.40
C GLY A 44 -8.18 8.50 16.28
N VAL A 45 -7.58 7.98 17.36
CA VAL A 45 -6.60 8.75 18.16
C VAL A 45 -5.44 9.26 17.30
N LEU A 46 -5.01 8.47 16.32
CA LEU A 46 -4.12 8.90 15.25
C LEU A 46 -4.92 9.09 13.97
N ASP A 47 -4.64 10.15 13.23
CA ASP A 47 -5.24 10.38 11.93
C ASP A 47 -4.70 9.40 10.86
N ALA A 48 -5.41 9.29 9.75
CA ALA A 48 -5.01 8.41 8.64
C ALA A 48 -3.62 8.75 8.09
N LYS A 49 -3.24 10.05 8.06
CA LYS A 49 -1.91 10.49 7.59
C LYS A 49 -0.80 9.94 8.47
N THR A 50 -0.92 10.06 9.79
CA THR A 50 0.07 9.53 10.74
C THR A 50 0.17 8.00 10.62
N LYS A 51 -0.95 7.30 10.51
CA LYS A 51 -0.97 5.84 10.34
C LYS A 51 -0.31 5.38 9.05
N GLU A 52 -0.54 6.09 7.94
CA GLU A 52 0.13 5.77 6.66
C GLU A 52 1.63 6.06 6.69
N LEU A 53 2.09 7.10 7.42
CA LEU A 53 3.52 7.34 7.63
C LEU A 53 4.17 6.20 8.43
N ILE A 54 3.49 5.67 9.45
CA ILE A 54 3.93 4.48 10.19
C ILE A 54 4.00 3.27 9.25
N ALA A 55 2.98 3.07 8.42
CA ALA A 55 2.96 1.96 7.45
C ALA A 55 4.08 2.05 6.41
N LEU A 56 4.41 3.26 5.94
CA LEU A 56 5.57 3.50 5.08
C LEU A 56 6.89 3.17 5.79
N ALA A 57 7.07 3.59 7.05
CA ALA A 57 8.26 3.27 7.83
C ALA A 57 8.42 1.75 8.01
N LEU A 58 7.33 1.03 8.30
CA LEU A 58 7.33 -0.44 8.37
C LEU A 58 7.67 -1.08 7.02
N SER A 59 7.18 -0.51 5.91
CA SER A 59 7.49 -0.98 4.55
C SER A 59 8.98 -0.89 4.23
N VAL A 60 9.64 0.20 4.66
CA VAL A 60 11.09 0.38 4.55
C VAL A 60 11.83 -0.61 5.44
N ALA A 61 11.42 -0.76 6.71
CA ALA A 61 12.03 -1.71 7.64
C ALA A 61 11.95 -3.16 7.14
N ALA A 62 10.83 -3.52 6.51
CA ALA A 62 10.61 -4.83 5.89
C ALA A 62 11.28 -4.99 4.51
N ARG A 63 11.84 -3.92 3.94
CA ARG A 63 12.42 -3.88 2.57
C ARG A 63 11.43 -4.37 1.50
N CYS A 64 10.17 -3.97 1.64
CA CYS A 64 9.10 -4.35 0.72
C CYS A 64 8.83 -3.25 -0.31
N ASP A 65 9.47 -3.30 -1.48
CA ASP A 65 9.31 -2.29 -2.54
C ASP A 65 7.85 -2.06 -2.97
N PRO A 66 7.00 -3.10 -3.17
CA PRO A 66 5.59 -2.87 -3.47
C PRO A 66 4.86 -2.15 -2.33
N CYS A 67 5.16 -2.48 -1.07
CA CYS A 67 4.56 -1.84 0.10
C CYS A 67 4.94 -0.36 0.15
N ILE A 68 6.22 -0.03 -0.09
CA ILE A 68 6.70 1.35 -0.22
C ILE A 68 5.88 2.08 -1.30
N GLY A 69 5.69 1.47 -2.48
CA GLY A 69 4.89 2.05 -3.55
C GLY A 69 3.42 2.29 -3.16
N PHE A 70 2.75 1.32 -2.53
CA PHE A 70 1.35 1.45 -2.13
C PHE A 70 1.14 2.53 -1.06
N HIS A 71 1.95 2.52 0.01
CA HIS A 71 1.82 3.47 1.11
C HIS A 71 2.25 4.89 0.71
N THR A 72 3.26 5.03 -0.15
CA THR A 72 3.61 6.35 -0.74
C THR A 72 2.44 6.90 -1.56
N LYS A 73 1.80 6.07 -2.39
CA LYS A 73 0.61 6.46 -3.16
C LYS A 73 -0.57 6.85 -2.26
N ALA A 74 -0.75 6.18 -1.12
CA ALA A 74 -1.77 6.52 -0.14
C ALA A 74 -1.48 7.88 0.51
N LEU A 75 -0.23 8.14 0.90
CA LEU A 75 0.21 9.41 1.47
C LEU A 75 -0.01 10.59 0.54
N VAL A 76 0.32 10.45 -0.75
CA VAL A 76 0.04 11.49 -1.77
C VAL A 76 -1.47 11.81 -1.84
N LYS A 77 -2.34 10.78 -1.76
CA LYS A 77 -3.80 10.99 -1.71
C LYS A 77 -4.27 11.69 -0.44
N LEU A 78 -3.53 11.58 0.64
CA LEU A 78 -3.77 12.27 1.92
C LEU A 78 -3.14 13.66 1.97
N GLY A 79 -2.64 14.17 0.85
CA GLY A 79 -2.02 15.50 0.76
C GLY A 79 -0.67 15.56 1.47
N VAL A 80 0.14 14.51 1.34
CA VAL A 80 1.58 14.57 1.65
C VAL A 80 2.32 14.73 0.33
N ASP A 81 2.98 15.87 0.18
CA ASP A 81 3.86 16.22 -0.92
C ASP A 81 5.30 16.38 -0.42
N LEU A 82 6.24 16.38 -1.36
CA LEU A 82 7.60 16.82 -1.06
C LEU A 82 7.60 18.34 -0.90
N PRO A 83 8.37 18.89 0.06
CA PRO A 83 8.55 20.33 0.19
C PRO A 83 9.19 20.95 -1.06
#